data_AF-R7M6Z5-F1
#
_entry.id   AF-R7M6Z5-F1
#
_cell.length_a   1.000
_cell.length_b   1.000
_cell.length_c   1.000
_cell.angle_alpha   90.00
_cell.angle_beta   90.00
_cell.angle_gamma   90.00
#
_symmetry.space_group_name_H-M   'P 1'
#
loop_
_entity.id
_entity.type
_entity.pdbx_description
1 polymer ?
#
loop_
_entity_poly.entity_id
_entity_poly.type
_entity_poly.pdbx_seq_one_letter_code
_entity_poly.pdbx_strand_id
1 'polypeptide(L)'
;MEQNKNLRYNIIIVIVYIVGLILLAQLFNLQIIQGNSYRETSNTRLTRESTVKAARGDITDSSGNRLVTTETGFCLELYKTKIDNDTLNKVIYNLVILLEKNKDTYNDNLPISIEPYKFKQDDEETQKAWKKEYGIDENATAEEAFETLKEKYGINEENIQKARKIMTVRYEISRNGYSNIKPVIISKSISYLSANQIKEQSSSFPGTSVVTTPIVTYPYGSLASHILGYVGSISSEEYNANKEKYDINDIIGKTGIQYTLEEYLKGEDGIRQVDMSVDGTITEQHIAEEAEAGHTVTLTIDSNLQKVTEEALKKNIKDIANGSYGQKYNAKAGAAVVMDVKSGEILALASYPDYEPELFISGITQKKLEEYNKGNNYYNRAISGTYAPRFSI
;
A
#
# COMPACT_ATOMS: atom_id res chain seq x y z
N MET A 1 35.30 35.00 -51.38
CA MET A 1 34.46 34.16 -50.49
C MET A 1 34.86 34.23 -49.02
N GLU A 2 36.07 34.67 -48.68
CA GLU A 2 36.60 34.69 -47.29
C GLU A 2 36.02 35.81 -46.41
N GLN A 3 35.80 37.02 -46.95
CA GLN A 3 35.22 38.15 -46.20
C GLN A 3 33.78 37.89 -45.69
N ASN A 4 32.95 37.17 -46.46
CA ASN A 4 31.59 36.84 -46.04
C ASN A 4 31.53 35.78 -44.92
N LYS A 5 32.57 34.94 -44.80
CA LYS A 5 32.68 33.97 -43.68
C LYS A 5 32.96 34.68 -42.36
N ASN A 6 33.87 35.66 -42.37
CA ASN A 6 34.20 36.46 -41.18
C ASN A 6 33.03 37.34 -40.74
N LEU A 7 32.24 37.86 -41.69
CA LEU A 7 31.03 38.62 -41.37
C LEU A 7 29.97 37.76 -40.67
N ARG A 8 29.69 36.55 -41.19
CA ARG A 8 28.74 35.61 -40.57
C ARG A 8 29.20 35.15 -39.18
N TYR A 9 30.49 34.88 -39.03
CA TYR A 9 31.08 34.49 -37.74
C TYR A 9 30.95 35.60 -36.69
N ASN A 10 31.24 36.85 -37.06
CA ASN A 10 31.08 38.01 -36.17
C ASN A 10 29.61 38.26 -35.80
N ILE A 11 28.68 38.04 -36.73
CA ILE A 11 27.23 38.16 -36.45
C ILE A 11 26.79 37.11 -35.41
N ILE A 12 27.24 35.86 -35.53
CA ILE A 12 26.93 34.80 -34.55
C ILE A 12 27.48 35.15 -33.17
N ILE A 13 28.72 35.64 -33.09
CA ILE A 13 29.34 36.07 -31.83
C ILE A 13 28.53 37.19 -31.17
N VAL A 14 28.12 38.20 -31.95
CA VAL A 14 27.29 39.31 -31.42
C VAL A 14 25.95 38.80 -30.91
N ILE A 15 25.30 37.87 -31.61
CA ILE A 15 24.05 37.26 -31.16
C ILE A 15 24.25 36.51 -29.83
N VAL A 16 25.32 35.72 -29.69
CA VAL A 16 25.63 35.00 -28.43
C VAL A 16 25.84 35.98 -27.28
N TYR A 17 26.55 37.10 -27.51
CA TYR A 17 26.71 38.13 -26.48
C TYR A 17 25.40 38.82 -26.11
N ILE A 18 24.53 39.09 -27.08
CA ILE A 18 23.20 39.67 -26.83
C ILE A 18 22.34 38.70 -26.00
N VAL A 19 22.29 37.42 -26.36
CA VAL A 19 21.58 36.40 -25.59
C VAL A 19 22.16 36.27 -24.18
N GLY A 20 23.49 36.29 -24.05
CA GLY A 20 24.17 36.29 -22.75
C GLY A 20 23.82 37.51 -21.89
N LEU A 21 23.75 38.69 -22.48
CA LEU A 21 23.31 39.92 -21.81
C LEU A 21 21.84 39.86 -21.37
N ILE A 22 20.97 39.29 -22.21
CA ILE A 22 19.56 39.08 -21.86
C ILE A 22 19.44 38.11 -20.68
N LEU A 23 20.16 36.99 -20.69
CA LEU A 23 20.17 36.02 -19.59
C LEU A 23 20.75 36.62 -18.30
N LEU A 24 21.80 37.44 -18.39
CA LEU A 24 22.36 38.16 -17.24
C LEU A 24 21.38 39.19 -16.67
N ALA A 25 20.67 39.92 -17.53
CA ALA A 25 19.64 40.86 -17.11
C ALA A 25 18.46 40.12 -16.46
N GLN A 26 18.07 38.96 -16.99
CA GLN A 26 17.05 38.10 -16.40
C GLN A 26 17.48 37.57 -15.03
N LEU A 27 18.73 37.09 -14.90
CA LEU A 27 19.33 36.66 -13.64
C LEU A 27 19.39 37.80 -12.61
N PHE A 28 19.78 39.00 -13.04
CA PHE A 28 19.81 40.18 -12.17
C PHE A 28 18.40 40.56 -11.70
N ASN A 29 17.40 40.49 -12.58
CA ASN A 29 16.01 40.72 -12.19
C ASN A 29 15.55 39.68 -11.15
N LEU A 30 15.83 38.38 -11.39
CA LEU A 30 15.48 37.30 -10.48
C LEU A 30 16.18 37.42 -9.11
N GLN A 31 17.48 37.74 -9.11
CA GLN A 31 18.33 37.72 -7.91
C GLN A 31 18.35 39.03 -7.11
N ILE A 32 18.21 40.19 -7.77
CA ILE A 32 18.35 41.51 -7.09
C ILE A 32 17.00 42.20 -6.96
N ILE A 33 16.21 42.29 -8.03
CA ILE A 33 14.93 43.01 -8.01
C ILE A 33 13.88 42.21 -7.26
N GLN A 34 13.74 40.92 -7.61
CA GLN A 34 12.78 40.01 -6.97
C GLN A 34 13.43 39.14 -5.89
N GLY A 35 14.75 39.24 -5.69
CA GLY A 35 15.51 38.37 -4.81
C GLY A 35 15.04 38.35 -3.37
N ASN A 36 14.74 39.50 -2.77
CA ASN A 36 14.24 39.54 -1.37
C ASN A 36 12.85 38.90 -1.25
N SER A 37 11.96 39.13 -2.22
CA SER A 37 10.62 38.52 -2.26
C SER A 37 10.69 37.01 -2.50
N TYR A 38 11.52 36.55 -3.45
CA TYR A 38 11.74 35.12 -3.67
C TYR A 38 12.48 34.45 -2.53
N ARG A 39 13.38 35.14 -1.83
CA ARG A 39 14.09 34.60 -0.67
C ARG A 39 13.19 34.50 0.56
N GLU A 40 12.28 35.44 0.78
CA GLU A 40 11.23 35.29 1.80
C GLU A 40 10.24 34.18 1.44
N THR A 41 9.82 34.10 0.17
CA THR A 41 8.93 33.03 -0.31
C THR A 41 9.61 31.65 -0.27
N SER A 42 10.90 31.55 -0.61
CA SER A 42 11.66 30.29 -0.56
C SER A 42 12.07 29.89 0.85
N ASN A 43 12.27 30.86 1.76
CA ASN A 43 12.54 30.58 3.16
C ASN A 43 11.28 30.19 3.94
N THR A 44 10.09 30.45 3.39
CA THR A 44 8.81 30.14 4.03
C THR A 44 8.09 28.96 3.39
N ARG A 45 8.36 28.65 2.11
CA ARG A 45 7.76 27.52 1.38
C ARG A 45 8.76 26.41 1.09
N LEU A 46 8.32 25.18 1.31
CA LEU A 46 8.96 23.95 0.88
C LEU A 46 8.08 23.34 -0.21
N THR A 47 8.67 22.91 -1.32
CA THR A 47 7.99 22.15 -2.36
C THR A 47 8.45 20.71 -2.30
N ARG A 48 7.52 19.76 -2.45
CA ARG A 48 7.85 18.34 -2.66
C ARG A 48 6.97 17.73 -3.74
N GLU A 49 7.52 16.74 -4.42
CA GLU A 49 6.75 15.82 -5.26
C GLU A 49 6.28 14.63 -4.42
N SER A 50 5.14 14.07 -4.80
CA SER A 50 4.49 12.92 -4.18
C SER A 50 3.79 12.13 -5.28
N THR A 51 3.94 10.82 -5.27
CA THR A 51 3.35 9.94 -6.28
C THR A 51 1.84 9.86 -6.13
N VAL A 52 1.11 10.04 -7.22
CA VAL A 52 -0.34 9.79 -7.29
C VAL A 52 -0.53 8.38 -7.84
N LYS A 53 -0.97 7.46 -6.98
CA LYS A 53 -1.13 6.06 -7.37
C LYS A 53 -2.23 5.89 -8.42
N ALA A 54 -1.89 5.20 -9.50
CA ALA A 54 -2.81 4.91 -10.58
C ALA A 54 -3.80 3.80 -10.21
N ALA A 55 -5.04 3.94 -10.69
CA ALA A 55 -6.05 2.90 -10.51
C ALA A 55 -5.64 1.63 -11.28
N ARG A 56 -5.72 0.47 -10.62
CA ARG A 56 -5.57 -0.83 -11.28
C ARG A 56 -6.78 -1.09 -12.17
N GLY A 57 -6.55 -1.71 -13.32
CA GLY A 57 -7.62 -2.14 -14.22
C GLY A 57 -8.57 -3.15 -13.57
N ASP A 58 -9.85 -3.05 -13.93
CA ASP A 58 -10.89 -3.97 -13.47
C ASP A 58 -10.71 -5.38 -14.07
N ILE A 59 -11.16 -6.42 -13.35
CA ILE A 59 -11.28 -7.77 -13.90
C ILE A 59 -12.76 -8.11 -14.01
N THR A 60 -13.20 -8.47 -15.21
CA THR A 60 -14.60 -8.76 -15.53
C THR A 60 -14.78 -10.21 -15.97
N ASP A 61 -15.98 -10.75 -15.75
CA ASP A 61 -16.40 -12.01 -16.36
C ASP A 61 -16.82 -11.81 -17.83
N SER A 62 -17.16 -12.89 -18.51
CA SER A 62 -17.59 -12.88 -19.93
C SER A 62 -18.86 -12.06 -20.20
N SER A 63 -19.67 -11.79 -19.17
CA SER A 63 -20.89 -10.98 -19.22
C SER A 63 -20.68 -9.52 -18.80
N GLY A 64 -19.47 -9.14 -18.40
CA GLY A 64 -19.11 -7.81 -17.93
C GLY A 64 -19.32 -7.56 -16.43
N ASN A 65 -19.62 -8.60 -15.63
CA ASN A 65 -19.69 -8.48 -14.18
C ASN A 65 -18.29 -8.24 -13.61
N ARG A 66 -18.12 -7.19 -12.80
CA ARG A 66 -16.82 -6.83 -12.21
C ARG A 66 -16.48 -7.73 -11.04
N LEU A 67 -15.57 -8.68 -11.28
CA LEU A 67 -15.07 -9.62 -10.27
C LEU A 67 -14.02 -8.98 -9.36
N VAL A 68 -13.24 -8.05 -9.91
CA VAL A 68 -12.31 -7.18 -9.19
C VAL A 68 -12.49 -5.77 -9.70
N THR A 69 -12.59 -4.81 -8.79
CA THR A 69 -12.70 -3.39 -9.14
C THR A 69 -11.75 -2.58 -8.28
N THR A 70 -11.47 -1.36 -8.72
CA THR A 70 -10.73 -0.39 -7.92
C THR A 70 -11.68 0.68 -7.38
N GLU A 71 -11.68 0.88 -6.07
CA GLU A 71 -12.41 1.96 -5.40
C GLU A 71 -11.48 3.07 -4.93
N THR A 72 -12.03 4.27 -4.75
CA THR A 72 -11.29 5.40 -4.21
C THR A 72 -11.14 5.26 -2.68
N GLY A 73 -9.92 5.05 -2.22
CA GLY A 73 -9.56 5.09 -0.81
C GLY A 73 -8.74 6.32 -0.44
N PHE A 74 -8.47 6.45 0.85
CA PHE A 74 -7.64 7.52 1.39
C PHE A 74 -6.53 6.91 2.24
N CYS A 75 -5.29 7.25 1.93
CA CYS A 75 -4.11 6.89 2.70
C CYS A 75 -3.67 8.08 3.54
N LEU A 76 -3.25 7.81 4.78
CA LEU A 76 -2.73 8.81 5.70
C LEU A 76 -1.21 8.69 5.81
N GLU A 77 -0.53 9.73 5.38
CA GLU A 77 0.93 9.84 5.42
C GLU A 77 1.36 10.86 6.47
N LEU A 78 2.53 10.63 7.07
CA LEU A 78 3.19 11.55 7.99
C LEU A 78 4.62 11.84 7.53
N TYR A 79 4.93 13.12 7.40
CA TYR A 79 6.25 13.60 7.00
C TYR A 79 6.96 14.28 8.16
N LYS A 80 8.29 14.32 8.08
CA LYS A 80 9.11 15.01 9.08
C LYS A 80 9.01 16.51 8.90
N THR A 81 8.59 17.19 9.97
CA THR A 81 8.55 18.66 10.06
C THR A 81 9.59 19.16 11.06
N LYS A 82 9.66 20.47 11.25
CA LYS A 82 10.59 21.12 12.22
C LYS A 82 10.02 21.22 13.64
N ILE A 83 8.88 20.59 13.92
CA ILE A 83 8.25 20.62 15.25
C ILE A 83 9.07 19.81 16.26
N ASP A 84 8.97 20.19 17.54
CA ASP A 84 9.61 19.47 18.63
C ASP A 84 8.89 18.14 18.96
N ASN A 85 9.54 17.29 19.75
CA ASN A 85 9.01 15.97 20.07
C ASN A 85 7.73 15.99 20.91
N ASP A 86 7.55 16.97 21.81
CA ASP A 86 6.34 17.06 22.63
C ASP A 86 5.14 17.46 21.76
N THR A 87 5.33 18.44 20.89
CA THR A 87 4.31 18.82 19.89
C THR A 87 3.97 17.66 18.97
N LEU A 88 4.96 16.94 18.44
CA LEU A 88 4.72 15.77 17.60
C LEU A 88 3.96 14.66 18.36
N ASN A 89 4.28 14.41 19.63
CA ASN A 89 3.57 13.42 20.44
C ASN A 89 2.09 13.79 20.64
N LYS A 90 1.79 15.08 20.85
CA LYS A 90 0.42 15.61 20.93
C LYS A 90 -0.33 15.44 19.60
N VAL A 91 0.31 15.76 18.48
CA VAL A 91 -0.26 15.60 17.14
C VAL A 91 -0.59 14.14 16.85
N ILE A 92 0.36 13.24 17.11
CA ILE A 92 0.18 11.79 16.97
C ILE A 92 -1.01 11.31 17.80
N TYR A 93 -1.10 11.72 19.06
CA TYR A 93 -2.20 11.31 19.93
C TYR A 93 -3.56 11.78 19.39
N ASN A 94 -3.67 13.06 19.02
CA ASN A 94 -4.90 13.62 18.48
C ASN A 94 -5.32 12.93 17.19
N LEU A 95 -4.34 12.58 16.34
CA LEU A 95 -4.56 11.85 15.09
C LEU A 95 -5.12 10.46 15.36
N VAL A 96 -4.50 9.69 16.26
CA VAL A 96 -4.98 8.35 16.63
C VAL A 96 -6.38 8.38 17.23
N ILE A 97 -6.66 9.34 18.12
CA ILE A 97 -8.00 9.50 18.71
C ILE A 97 -9.04 9.83 17.64
N LEU A 98 -8.70 10.66 16.65
CA LEU A 98 -9.59 10.99 15.54
C LEU A 98 -9.90 9.75 14.69
N LEU A 99 -8.88 8.95 14.35
CA LEU A 99 -9.06 7.71 13.60
C LEU A 99 -9.94 6.71 14.36
N GLU A 100 -9.64 6.45 15.63
CA GLU A 100 -10.43 5.53 16.47
C GLU A 100 -11.88 5.99 16.62
N LYS A 101 -12.11 7.30 16.82
CA LYS A 101 -13.45 7.89 16.89
C LYS A 101 -14.26 7.60 15.63
N ASN A 102 -13.62 7.64 14.47
CA ASN A 102 -14.24 7.36 13.18
C ASN A 102 -14.19 5.86 12.79
N LYS A 103 -13.71 5.00 13.69
CA LYS A 103 -13.53 3.54 13.49
C LYS A 103 -12.54 3.17 12.38
N ASP A 104 -11.63 4.08 12.07
CA ASP A 104 -10.53 3.83 11.15
C ASP A 104 -9.38 3.10 11.84
N THR A 105 -8.68 2.28 11.07
CA THR A 105 -7.51 1.54 11.54
C THR A 105 -6.23 2.30 11.19
N TYR A 106 -5.14 1.97 11.88
CA TYR A 106 -3.81 2.47 11.61
C TYR A 106 -2.80 1.35 11.84
N ASN A 107 -1.61 1.50 11.25
CA ASN A 107 -0.57 0.48 11.30
C ASN A 107 -0.05 0.33 12.75
N ASP A 108 -0.21 -0.86 13.34
CA ASP A 108 0.33 -1.23 14.67
C ASP A 108 1.26 -2.44 14.57
N ASN A 109 2.50 -2.21 14.13
CA ASN A 109 3.53 -3.24 14.15
C ASN A 109 4.33 -3.26 15.46
N LEU A 110 3.92 -2.52 16.50
CA LEU A 110 4.62 -2.56 17.79
C LEU A 110 4.49 -3.99 18.36
N PRO A 111 5.60 -4.68 18.66
CA PRO A 111 5.58 -6.07 19.11
C PRO A 111 5.19 -6.23 20.58
N ILE A 112 4.68 -5.18 21.22
CA ILE A 112 4.30 -5.16 22.65
C ILE A 112 2.79 -4.96 22.78
N SER A 113 2.14 -5.86 23.52
CA SER A 113 0.82 -5.65 24.12
C SER A 113 1.00 -5.07 25.52
N ILE A 114 0.03 -4.26 25.99
CA ILE A 114 0.06 -3.63 27.33
C ILE A 114 -0.99 -4.21 28.29
N GLU A 115 -1.92 -5.03 27.79
CA GLU A 115 -2.99 -5.64 28.59
C GLU A 115 -3.09 -7.15 28.30
N PRO A 116 -2.27 -8.01 28.94
CA PRO A 116 -1.12 -7.69 29.79
C PRO A 116 0.13 -7.32 28.98
N TYR A 117 1.17 -6.81 29.66
CA TYR A 117 2.49 -6.66 29.07
C TYR A 117 3.02 -8.00 28.57
N LYS A 118 3.01 -8.18 27.25
CA LYS A 118 3.51 -9.38 26.58
C LYS A 118 4.02 -9.03 25.18
N PHE A 119 5.07 -9.72 24.74
CA PHE A 119 5.41 -9.72 23.33
C PHE A 119 4.33 -10.42 22.51
N LYS A 120 3.95 -9.83 21.36
CA LYS A 120 2.98 -10.40 20.43
C LYS A 120 3.49 -11.67 19.75
N GLN A 121 4.81 -11.81 19.64
CA GLN A 121 5.48 -12.98 19.06
C GLN A 121 6.01 -13.87 20.17
N ASP A 122 5.84 -15.18 20.05
CA ASP A 122 6.31 -16.17 21.04
C ASP A 122 7.76 -16.63 20.79
N ASP A 123 8.38 -16.27 19.65
CA ASP A 123 9.74 -16.67 19.27
C ASP A 123 10.82 -15.82 19.97
N GLU A 124 11.65 -16.45 20.81
CA GLU A 124 12.69 -15.77 21.58
C GLU A 124 13.83 -15.19 20.72
N GLU A 125 14.16 -15.83 19.59
CA GLU A 125 15.24 -15.39 18.72
C GLU A 125 14.88 -14.07 18.03
N THR A 126 13.65 -13.99 17.50
CA THR A 126 13.10 -12.78 16.89
C THR A 126 12.96 -11.65 17.91
N GLN A 127 12.56 -11.96 19.14
CA GLN A 127 12.52 -10.98 20.23
C GLN A 127 13.91 -10.40 20.53
N LYS A 128 14.94 -11.24 20.64
CA LYS A 128 16.32 -10.79 20.91
C LYS A 128 16.87 -9.94 19.77
N ALA A 129 16.64 -10.34 18.52
CA ALA A 129 17.03 -9.57 17.35
C ALA A 129 16.39 -8.17 17.35
N TRP A 130 15.09 -8.10 17.63
CA TRP A 130 14.35 -6.85 17.74
C TRP A 130 14.88 -5.98 18.90
N LYS A 131 15.08 -6.54 20.10
CA LYS A 131 15.62 -5.78 21.25
C LYS A 131 16.97 -5.16 20.91
N LYS A 132 17.86 -5.93 20.29
CA LYS A 132 19.19 -5.46 19.85
C LYS A 132 19.10 -4.33 18.83
N GLU A 133 18.21 -4.44 17.84
CA GLU A 133 17.99 -3.41 16.81
C GLU A 133 17.56 -2.06 17.43
N TYR A 134 16.71 -2.10 18.45
CA TYR A 134 16.17 -0.88 19.08
C TYR A 134 16.99 -0.37 20.26
N GLY A 135 18.06 -1.08 20.66
CA GLY A 135 18.95 -0.72 21.76
C GLY A 135 18.40 -1.09 23.15
N ILE A 136 17.59 -2.15 23.21
CA ILE A 136 16.94 -2.67 24.42
C ILE A 136 17.76 -3.86 24.93
N ASP A 137 17.86 -4.03 26.25
CA ASP A 137 18.54 -5.18 26.86
C ASP A 137 17.89 -6.51 26.42
N GLU A 138 18.70 -7.52 26.08
CA GLU A 138 18.21 -8.80 25.54
C GLU A 138 17.27 -9.53 26.52
N ASN A 139 17.48 -9.35 27.82
CA ASN A 139 16.69 -9.95 28.89
C ASN A 139 15.53 -9.06 29.34
N ALA A 140 15.38 -7.86 28.77
CA ALA A 140 14.30 -6.95 29.13
C ALA A 140 12.92 -7.60 28.96
N THR A 141 12.07 -7.43 29.95
CA THR A 141 10.65 -7.75 29.89
C THR A 141 9.92 -6.84 28.90
N ALA A 142 8.68 -7.19 28.54
CA ALA A 142 7.87 -6.36 27.65
C ALA A 142 7.59 -4.96 28.24
N GLU A 143 7.55 -4.84 29.57
CA GLU A 143 7.39 -3.59 30.29
C GLU A 143 8.67 -2.73 30.25
N GLU A 144 9.83 -3.31 30.56
CA GLU A 144 11.13 -2.62 30.48
C GLU A 144 11.45 -2.15 29.04
N ALA A 145 11.13 -2.99 28.05
CA ALA A 145 11.23 -2.63 26.65
C ALA A 145 10.32 -1.43 26.30
N PHE A 146 9.10 -1.39 26.84
CA PHE A 146 8.17 -0.29 26.62
C PHE A 146 8.66 1.02 27.25
N GLU A 147 9.21 0.96 28.47
CA GLU A 147 9.79 2.14 29.14
C GLU A 147 11.05 2.65 28.43
N THR A 148 11.93 1.75 27.96
CA THR A 148 13.11 2.13 27.16
C THR A 148 12.69 2.90 25.90
N LEU A 149 11.62 2.46 25.23
CA LEU A 149 11.09 3.16 24.06
C LEU A 149 10.43 4.50 24.44
N LYS A 150 9.78 4.61 25.60
CA LYS A 150 9.18 5.88 26.07
C LYS A 150 10.26 6.93 26.25
N GLU A 151 11.37 6.56 26.90
CA GLU A 151 12.52 7.44 27.07
C GLU A 151 13.12 7.84 25.72
N LYS A 152 13.36 6.87 24.83
CA LYS A 152 13.92 7.10 23.49
C LYS A 152 13.09 8.09 22.65
N TYR A 153 11.77 8.03 22.75
CA TYR A 153 10.86 8.88 21.98
C TYR A 153 10.39 10.14 22.74
N GLY A 154 10.86 10.35 23.98
CA GLY A 154 10.46 11.48 24.81
C GLY A 154 8.97 11.51 25.12
N ILE A 155 8.36 10.35 25.36
CA ILE A 155 6.93 10.21 25.68
C ILE A 155 6.75 10.41 27.19
N ASN A 156 6.54 11.66 27.59
CA ASN A 156 6.28 12.06 28.98
C ASN A 156 4.79 11.93 29.34
N GLU A 157 4.22 10.75 29.17
CA GLU A 157 2.81 10.48 29.44
C GLU A 157 2.64 9.41 30.51
N GLU A 158 1.92 9.75 31.59
CA GLU A 158 1.66 8.84 32.71
C GLU A 158 0.57 7.81 32.38
N ASN A 159 -0.40 8.19 31.53
CA ASN A 159 -1.44 7.27 31.10
C ASN A 159 -0.88 6.26 30.09
N ILE A 160 -0.73 5.00 30.52
CA ILE A 160 -0.16 3.90 29.73
C ILE A 160 -0.89 3.70 28.40
N GLN A 161 -2.22 3.82 28.37
CA GLN A 161 -3.03 3.68 27.15
C GLN A 161 -2.73 4.80 26.15
N LYS A 162 -2.59 6.03 26.64
CA LYS A 162 -2.20 7.18 25.81
C LYS A 162 -0.76 7.05 25.32
N ALA A 163 0.16 6.66 26.20
CA ALA A 163 1.55 6.39 25.85
C ALA A 163 1.65 5.31 24.76
N ARG A 164 0.87 4.24 24.86
CA ARG A 164 0.86 3.15 23.86
C ARG A 164 0.39 3.61 22.49
N LYS A 165 -0.63 4.47 22.42
CA LYS A 165 -1.11 5.05 21.16
C LYS A 165 -0.03 5.89 20.47
N ILE A 166 0.66 6.74 21.25
CA ILE A 166 1.78 7.54 20.75
C ILE A 166 2.95 6.65 20.32
N MET A 167 3.25 5.64 21.14
CA MET A 167 4.30 4.65 20.91
C MET A 167 4.13 3.94 19.57
N THR A 168 2.90 3.55 19.21
CA THR A 168 2.62 2.85 17.95
C THR A 168 3.16 3.63 16.76
N VAL A 169 2.78 4.89 16.64
CA VAL A 169 3.16 5.73 15.50
C VAL A 169 4.64 6.10 15.57
N ARG A 170 5.18 6.39 16.76
CA ARG A 170 6.62 6.64 16.94
C ARG A 170 7.47 5.44 16.52
N TYR A 171 7.00 4.23 16.81
CA TYR A 171 7.63 3.00 16.38
C TYR A 171 7.61 2.87 14.85
N GLU A 172 6.48 3.12 14.19
CA GLU A 172 6.41 3.13 12.71
C GLU A 172 7.35 4.18 12.08
N ILE A 173 7.47 5.36 12.71
CA ILE A 173 8.42 6.40 12.28
C ILE A 173 9.86 5.90 12.40
N SER A 174 10.23 5.29 13.52
CA SER A 174 11.59 4.78 13.75
C SER A 174 11.93 3.62 12.81
N ARG A 175 10.96 2.74 12.54
CA ARG A 175 11.14 1.54 11.72
C ARG A 175 11.30 1.85 10.24
N ASN A 176 10.43 2.70 9.69
CA ASN A 176 10.42 2.98 8.25
C ASN A 176 11.30 4.17 7.87
N GLY A 177 11.60 5.03 8.85
CA GLY A 177 12.24 6.32 8.65
C GLY A 177 11.34 7.29 7.89
N TYR A 178 11.44 8.57 8.23
CA TYR A 178 10.79 9.65 7.50
C TYR A 178 11.71 10.84 7.31
N SER A 179 11.42 11.63 6.30
CA SER A 179 12.05 12.92 6.05
C SER A 179 10.98 13.92 5.58
N ASN A 180 11.41 15.11 5.19
CA ASN A 180 10.53 16.09 4.55
C ASN A 180 10.02 15.64 3.18
N ILE A 181 10.71 14.68 2.54
CA ILE A 181 10.39 14.14 1.21
C ILE A 181 9.96 12.66 1.23
N LYS A 182 10.26 11.91 2.30
CA LYS A 182 9.86 10.51 2.46
C LYS A 182 8.83 10.39 3.60
N PRO A 183 7.58 9.98 3.33
CA PRO A 183 6.58 9.77 4.37
C PRO A 183 6.76 8.45 5.12
N VAL A 184 6.12 8.37 6.29
CA VAL A 184 5.67 7.12 6.91
C VAL A 184 4.16 7.01 6.69
N ILE A 185 3.70 5.84 6.23
CA ILE A 185 2.28 5.54 6.10
C ILE A 185 1.73 5.18 7.48
N ILE A 186 0.85 6.03 8.02
CA ILE A 186 0.20 5.82 9.31
C ILE A 186 -1.00 4.89 9.15
N SER A 187 -1.77 5.07 8.10
CA SER A 187 -2.89 4.20 7.76
C SER A 187 -3.00 4.06 6.25
N LYS A 188 -3.18 2.82 5.78
CA LYS A 188 -3.36 2.51 4.36
C LYS A 188 -4.78 2.83 3.85
N SER A 189 -5.75 2.95 4.76
CA SER A 189 -7.15 3.20 4.41
C SER A 189 -7.84 3.90 5.58
N ILE A 190 -8.24 5.15 5.36
CA ILE A 190 -9.08 5.93 6.27
C ILE A 190 -10.41 6.27 5.60
N SER A 191 -11.45 6.43 6.40
CA SER A 191 -12.76 6.85 5.94
C SER A 191 -12.73 8.24 5.30
N TYR A 192 -13.68 8.50 4.40
CA TYR A 192 -13.92 9.83 3.83
C TYR A 192 -14.08 10.90 4.92
N LEU A 193 -14.68 10.55 6.06
CA LEU A 193 -14.87 11.44 7.20
C LEU A 193 -13.52 11.84 7.83
N SER A 194 -12.67 10.86 8.18
CA SER A 194 -11.34 11.15 8.72
C SER A 194 -10.47 11.91 7.73
N ALA A 195 -10.50 11.52 6.46
CA ALA A 195 -9.79 12.19 5.38
C ALA A 195 -10.10 13.68 5.32
N ASN A 196 -11.38 14.05 5.37
CA ASN A 196 -11.78 15.45 5.31
C ASN A 196 -11.51 16.21 6.61
N GLN A 197 -11.75 15.59 7.77
CA GLN A 197 -11.44 16.24 9.06
C GLN A 197 -9.94 16.57 9.18
N ILE A 198 -9.06 15.66 8.76
CA ILE A 198 -7.61 15.91 8.76
C ILE A 198 -7.25 17.02 7.76
N LYS A 199 -7.85 17.03 6.56
CA LYS A 199 -7.62 18.08 5.56
C LYS A 199 -8.08 19.46 6.04
N GLU A 200 -9.27 19.54 6.64
CA GLU A 200 -9.84 20.79 7.18
C GLU A 200 -9.05 21.32 8.38
N GLN A 201 -8.49 20.42 9.19
CA GLN A 201 -7.70 20.73 10.38
C GLN A 201 -6.20 20.60 10.12
N SER A 202 -5.73 20.85 8.90
CA SER A 202 -4.31 20.69 8.52
C SER A 202 -3.34 21.44 9.43
N SER A 203 -3.74 22.59 9.98
CA SER A 203 -2.97 23.36 10.98
C SER A 203 -2.81 22.63 12.31
N SER A 204 -3.76 21.78 12.70
CA SER A 204 -3.71 20.96 13.93
C SER A 204 -2.94 19.66 13.73
N PHE A 205 -2.71 19.24 12.50
CA PHE A 205 -1.99 18.02 12.14
C PHE A 205 -0.78 18.30 11.23
N PRO A 206 0.20 19.11 11.69
CA PRO A 206 1.37 19.45 10.89
C PRO A 206 2.14 18.21 10.46
N GLY A 207 2.52 18.17 9.18
CA GLY A 207 3.22 17.04 8.58
C GLY A 207 2.32 15.90 8.10
N THR A 208 1.02 15.90 8.43
CA THR A 208 0.09 14.92 7.86
C THR A 208 -0.28 15.27 6.43
N SER A 209 -0.48 14.24 5.62
CA SER A 209 -0.95 14.36 4.25
C SER A 209 -1.95 13.25 3.97
N VAL A 210 -3.13 13.64 3.52
CA VAL A 210 -4.14 12.68 3.05
C VAL A 210 -3.98 12.56 1.54
N VAL A 211 -3.64 11.35 1.10
CA VAL A 211 -3.47 11.01 -0.31
C VAL A 211 -4.65 10.16 -0.76
N THR A 212 -5.25 10.51 -1.90
CA THR A 212 -6.26 9.66 -2.52
C THR A 212 -5.54 8.48 -3.17
N THR A 213 -5.88 7.26 -2.79
CA THR A 213 -5.23 6.04 -3.29
C THR A 213 -6.27 5.03 -3.76
N PRO A 214 -6.03 4.37 -4.90
CA PRO A 214 -6.90 3.30 -5.36
C PRO A 214 -6.77 2.08 -4.45
N ILE A 215 -7.90 1.55 -3.99
CA ILE A 215 -7.98 0.31 -3.22
C ILE A 215 -8.67 -0.75 -4.07
N VAL A 216 -7.99 -1.87 -4.28
CA VAL A 216 -8.55 -3.02 -5.01
C VAL A 216 -9.58 -3.72 -4.11
N THR A 217 -10.79 -3.95 -4.62
CA THR A 217 -11.89 -4.60 -3.91
C THR A 217 -12.42 -5.81 -4.68
N TYR A 218 -13.00 -6.77 -3.96
CA TYR A 218 -13.56 -8.01 -4.53
C TYR A 218 -15.06 -8.08 -4.21
N PRO A 219 -15.93 -7.53 -5.08
CA PRO A 219 -17.36 -7.38 -4.79
C PRO A 219 -18.09 -8.70 -4.44
N TYR A 220 -17.55 -9.82 -4.88
CA TYR A 220 -18.12 -11.16 -4.67
C TYR A 220 -17.35 -12.00 -3.63
N GLY A 221 -16.49 -11.38 -2.82
CA GLY A 221 -15.77 -12.04 -1.73
C GLY A 221 -14.81 -13.13 -2.22
N SER A 222 -15.09 -14.39 -1.87
CA SER A 222 -14.24 -15.54 -2.21
C SER A 222 -14.52 -16.15 -3.60
N LEU A 223 -15.51 -15.64 -4.34
CA LEU A 223 -15.84 -16.16 -5.67
C LEU A 223 -14.62 -16.08 -6.58
N ALA A 224 -14.27 -17.19 -7.24
CA ALA A 224 -13.13 -17.29 -8.16
C ALA A 224 -11.78 -16.93 -7.52
N SER A 225 -11.61 -17.05 -6.19
CA SER A 225 -10.40 -16.58 -5.48
C SER A 225 -9.10 -17.11 -6.07
N HIS A 226 -9.06 -18.38 -6.50
CA HIS A 226 -7.86 -19.00 -7.10
C HIS A 226 -7.59 -18.62 -8.55
N ILE A 227 -8.62 -18.13 -9.27
CA ILE A 227 -8.48 -17.60 -10.62
C ILE A 227 -7.99 -16.17 -10.52
N LEU A 228 -8.73 -15.33 -9.79
CA LEU A 228 -8.44 -13.91 -9.65
C LEU A 228 -7.07 -13.70 -8.98
N GLY A 229 -6.80 -14.46 -7.91
CA GLY A 229 -5.65 -14.24 -7.06
C GLY A 229 -5.84 -13.07 -6.11
N TYR A 230 -4.77 -12.65 -5.45
CA TYR A 230 -4.77 -11.48 -4.59
C TYR A 230 -3.60 -10.55 -4.91
N VAL A 231 -3.68 -9.32 -4.42
CA VAL A 231 -2.59 -8.35 -4.45
C VAL A 231 -2.06 -8.14 -3.03
N GLY A 232 -0.79 -7.78 -2.90
CA GLY A 232 -0.19 -7.52 -1.60
C GLY A 232 1.02 -6.61 -1.71
N SER A 233 1.49 -6.11 -0.57
CA SER A 233 2.69 -5.25 -0.52
C SER A 233 3.88 -5.96 -1.18
N ILE A 234 4.66 -5.22 -1.95
CA ILE A 234 5.90 -5.72 -2.54
C ILE A 234 6.88 -6.14 -1.44
N SER A 235 7.53 -7.30 -1.61
CA SER A 235 8.58 -7.75 -0.71
C SER A 235 9.90 -7.05 -1.03
N SER A 236 10.83 -7.04 -0.08
CA SER A 236 12.17 -6.47 -0.31
C SER A 236 12.87 -7.13 -1.51
N GLU A 237 12.71 -8.44 -1.69
CA GLU A 237 13.29 -9.21 -2.79
C GLU A 237 12.67 -8.83 -4.13
N GLU A 238 11.33 -8.76 -4.20
CA GLU A 238 10.60 -8.37 -5.40
C GLU A 238 10.92 -6.93 -5.81
N TYR A 239 10.98 -6.00 -4.84
CA TYR A 239 11.39 -4.62 -5.06
C TYR A 239 12.82 -4.55 -5.57
N ASN A 240 13.75 -5.28 -4.93
CA ASN A 240 15.15 -5.27 -5.33
C ASN A 240 15.36 -5.78 -6.78
N ALA A 241 14.54 -6.73 -7.22
CA ALA A 241 14.56 -7.24 -8.59
C ALA A 241 13.93 -6.28 -9.61
N ASN A 242 13.07 -5.35 -9.18
CA ASN A 242 12.25 -4.52 -10.07
C ASN A 242 12.23 -3.03 -9.66
N LYS A 243 13.35 -2.50 -9.15
CA LYS A 243 13.45 -1.13 -8.62
C LYS A 243 13.07 -0.04 -9.63
N GLU A 244 13.21 -0.33 -10.91
CA GLU A 244 12.89 0.59 -12.00
C GLU A 244 11.37 0.69 -12.25
N LYS A 245 10.59 -0.31 -11.80
CA LYS A 245 9.15 -0.41 -12.07
C LYS A 245 8.25 -0.18 -10.85
N TYR A 246 8.76 -0.44 -9.64
CA TYR A 246 7.94 -0.40 -8.42
C TYR A 246 8.57 0.45 -7.33
N ASP A 247 7.73 1.14 -6.56
CA ASP A 247 8.11 1.69 -5.26
C ASP A 247 8.03 0.62 -4.17
N ILE A 248 8.80 0.76 -3.10
CA ILE A 248 8.78 -0.18 -1.96
C ILE A 248 7.42 -0.26 -1.25
N ASN A 249 6.56 0.75 -1.42
CA ASN A 249 5.21 0.78 -0.87
C ASN A 249 4.15 0.29 -1.87
N ASP A 250 4.55 -0.18 -3.05
CA ASP A 250 3.60 -0.66 -4.06
C ASP A 250 2.88 -1.93 -3.61
N ILE A 251 1.63 -2.03 -4.08
CA ILE A 251 0.82 -3.24 -4.00
C ILE A 251 0.82 -3.89 -5.38
N ILE A 252 1.30 -5.13 -5.43
CA ILE A 252 1.45 -5.90 -6.68
C ILE A 252 0.63 -7.19 -6.63
N GLY A 253 0.26 -7.72 -7.78
CA GLY A 253 -0.35 -9.05 -7.89
C GLY A 253 0.60 -10.13 -7.37
N LYS A 254 0.08 -11.02 -6.53
CA LYS A 254 0.85 -12.11 -5.91
C LYS A 254 0.53 -13.47 -6.51
N THR A 255 -0.71 -13.66 -6.93
CA THR A 255 -1.18 -14.94 -7.49
C THR A 255 -2.21 -14.71 -8.59
N GLY A 256 -2.58 -15.78 -9.30
CA GLY A 256 -3.69 -15.79 -10.26
C GLY A 256 -3.54 -14.80 -11.41
N ILE A 257 -4.67 -14.28 -11.88
CA ILE A 257 -4.75 -13.25 -12.91
C ILE A 257 -4.09 -11.95 -12.45
N GLN A 258 -4.23 -11.59 -11.17
CA GLN A 258 -3.59 -10.38 -10.61
C GLN A 258 -2.08 -10.37 -10.84
N TYR A 259 -1.41 -11.52 -10.69
CA TYR A 259 0.02 -11.67 -10.96
C TYR A 259 0.33 -11.84 -12.45
N THR A 260 -0.41 -12.71 -13.13
CA THR A 260 -0.10 -13.09 -14.53
C THR A 260 -0.32 -11.95 -15.51
N LEU A 261 -1.30 -11.08 -15.25
CA LEU A 261 -1.63 -9.92 -16.07
C LEU A 261 -1.25 -8.59 -15.38
N GLU A 262 -0.32 -8.62 -14.42
CA GLU A 262 0.16 -7.44 -13.69
C GLU A 262 0.56 -6.29 -14.63
N GLU A 263 1.22 -6.60 -15.74
CA GLU A 263 1.65 -5.61 -16.74
C GLU A 263 0.49 -4.85 -17.39
N TYR A 264 -0.66 -5.50 -17.58
CA TYR A 264 -1.85 -4.86 -18.16
C TYR A 264 -2.71 -4.21 -17.08
N LEU A 265 -2.77 -4.81 -15.90
CA LEU A 265 -3.61 -4.36 -14.80
C LEU A 265 -3.02 -3.14 -14.08
N LYS A 266 -1.70 -3.05 -13.91
CA LYS A 266 -1.04 -1.92 -13.25
C LYS A 266 -1.14 -0.68 -14.15
N GLY A 267 -1.66 0.40 -13.59
CA GLY A 267 -1.63 1.71 -14.22
C GLY A 267 -0.27 2.42 -14.07
N GLU A 268 -0.11 3.53 -14.76
CA GLU A 268 1.08 4.38 -14.69
C GLU A 268 0.87 5.48 -13.66
N ASP A 269 1.67 5.46 -12.60
CA ASP A 269 1.55 6.42 -11.50
C ASP A 269 1.86 7.85 -11.98
N GLY A 270 1.05 8.80 -11.53
CA GLY A 270 1.26 10.23 -11.78
C GLY A 270 2.13 10.89 -10.71
N ILE A 271 2.38 12.18 -10.89
CA ILE A 271 3.18 13.01 -9.98
C ILE A 271 2.34 14.20 -9.52
N ARG A 272 2.29 14.42 -8.20
CA ARG A 272 1.68 15.61 -7.56
C ARG A 272 2.76 16.43 -6.89
N GLN A 273 2.75 17.73 -7.13
CA GLN A 273 3.52 18.70 -6.38
C GLN A 273 2.70 19.26 -5.20
N VAL A 274 3.31 19.33 -4.03
CA VAL A 274 2.73 19.89 -2.80
C VAL A 274 3.63 20.99 -2.27
N ASP A 275 3.09 22.20 -2.15
CA ASP A 275 3.77 23.35 -1.55
C ASP A 275 3.30 23.53 -0.09
N MET A 276 4.23 23.63 0.84
CA MET A 276 3.97 23.71 2.28
C MET A 276 4.76 24.82 2.95
N SER A 277 4.27 25.28 4.08
CA SER A 277 4.99 26.18 4.98
C SER A 277 6.15 25.46 5.70
N VAL A 278 7.09 26.22 6.26
CA VAL A 278 8.25 25.67 7.01
C VAL A 278 7.90 24.84 8.24
N ASP A 279 6.70 25.02 8.80
CA ASP A 279 6.14 24.25 9.90
C ASP A 279 5.48 22.93 9.44
N GLY A 280 5.35 22.73 8.13
CA GLY A 280 4.79 21.53 7.50
C GLY A 280 3.29 21.61 7.21
N THR A 281 2.67 22.80 7.34
CA THR A 281 1.28 23.00 6.91
C THR A 281 1.20 23.08 5.39
N ILE A 282 0.30 22.31 4.79
CA ILE A 282 0.09 22.31 3.33
C ILE A 282 -0.55 23.63 2.91
N THR A 283 0.06 24.34 1.96
CA THR A 283 -0.43 25.60 1.41
C THR A 283 -1.06 25.44 0.03
N GLU A 284 -0.53 24.54 -0.82
CA GLU A 284 -0.98 24.36 -2.20
C GLU A 284 -0.69 22.94 -2.71
N GLN A 285 -1.48 22.48 -3.69
CA GLN A 285 -1.30 21.19 -4.35
C GLN A 285 -1.60 21.33 -5.85
N HIS A 286 -0.72 20.77 -6.70
CA HIS A 286 -0.84 20.76 -8.15
C HIS A 286 -0.50 19.38 -8.70
N ILE A 287 -1.23 18.92 -9.71
CA ILE A 287 -0.88 17.69 -10.43
C ILE A 287 0.17 18.07 -11.49
N ALA A 288 1.36 17.48 -11.39
CA ALA A 288 2.45 17.67 -12.34
C ALA A 288 2.35 16.69 -13.51
N GLU A 289 1.93 15.45 -13.23
CA GLU A 289 1.70 14.39 -14.20
C GLU A 289 0.45 13.60 -13.78
N GLU A 290 -0.49 13.41 -14.71
CA GLU A 290 -1.72 12.65 -14.45
C GLU A 290 -1.43 11.15 -14.38
N ALA A 291 -2.13 10.45 -13.48
CA ALA A 291 -2.01 9.01 -13.38
C ALA A 291 -2.88 8.32 -14.45
N GLU A 292 -2.33 7.34 -15.15
CA GLU A 292 -3.06 6.57 -16.16
C GLU A 292 -3.58 5.25 -15.57
N ALA A 293 -4.88 5.01 -15.67
CA ALA A 293 -5.46 3.77 -15.16
C ALA A 293 -5.05 2.55 -16.00
N GLY A 294 -4.84 1.41 -15.34
CA GLY A 294 -4.53 0.16 -16.01
C GLY A 294 -5.71 -0.38 -16.85
N HIS A 295 -5.42 -1.34 -17.71
CA HIS A 295 -6.39 -1.92 -18.63
C HIS A 295 -7.35 -2.90 -17.95
N THR A 296 -8.62 -2.84 -18.35
CA THR A 296 -9.62 -3.83 -17.95
C THR A 296 -9.37 -5.17 -18.65
N VAL A 297 -9.37 -6.25 -17.88
CA VAL A 297 -9.29 -7.63 -18.38
C VAL A 297 -10.67 -8.27 -18.34
N THR A 298 -11.08 -8.87 -19.45
CA THR A 298 -12.31 -9.68 -19.52
C THR A 298 -11.93 -11.16 -19.61
N LEU A 299 -12.44 -11.95 -18.66
CA LEU A 299 -12.22 -13.39 -18.57
C LEU A 299 -13.27 -14.16 -19.37
N THR A 300 -12.96 -15.41 -19.72
CA THR A 300 -13.92 -16.36 -20.31
C THR A 300 -14.87 -16.97 -19.28
N ILE A 301 -14.60 -16.76 -17.99
CA ILE A 301 -15.40 -17.28 -16.88
C ILE A 301 -16.81 -16.71 -16.92
N ASP A 302 -17.80 -17.51 -16.56
CA ASP A 302 -19.14 -17.07 -16.24
C ASP A 302 -19.30 -17.06 -14.72
N SER A 303 -19.59 -15.90 -14.11
CA SER A 303 -19.61 -15.78 -12.65
C SER A 303 -20.71 -16.63 -12.00
N ASN A 304 -21.83 -16.86 -12.69
CA ASN A 304 -22.94 -17.66 -12.18
C ASN A 304 -22.57 -19.14 -12.21
N LEU A 305 -21.98 -19.61 -13.31
CA LEU A 305 -21.51 -20.98 -13.44
C LEU A 305 -20.36 -21.27 -12.47
N GLN A 306 -19.44 -20.31 -12.30
CA GLN A 306 -18.37 -20.38 -11.31
C GLN A 306 -18.94 -20.59 -9.90
N LYS A 307 -19.91 -19.75 -9.50
CA LYS A 307 -20.55 -19.85 -8.19
C LYS A 307 -21.23 -21.21 -7.98
N VAL A 308 -22.00 -21.67 -8.96
CA VAL A 308 -22.66 -22.99 -8.90
C VAL A 308 -21.61 -24.11 -8.77
N THR A 309 -20.51 -24.01 -9.50
CA THR A 309 -19.42 -25.01 -9.47
C THR A 309 -18.74 -25.05 -8.11
N GLU A 310 -18.41 -23.90 -7.51
CA GLU A 310 -17.82 -23.81 -6.17
C GLU A 310 -18.76 -24.33 -5.09
N GLU A 311 -20.03 -23.95 -5.13
CA GLU A 311 -21.05 -24.40 -4.17
C GLU A 311 -21.28 -25.92 -4.28
N ALA A 312 -21.37 -26.46 -5.50
CA ALA A 312 -21.50 -27.89 -5.74
C ALA A 312 -20.27 -28.66 -5.25
N LEU A 313 -19.06 -28.17 -5.53
CA LEU A 313 -17.81 -28.79 -5.07
C LEU A 313 -17.75 -28.81 -3.53
N LYS A 314 -18.01 -27.68 -2.88
CA LYS A 314 -18.03 -27.53 -1.42
C LYS A 314 -19.05 -28.45 -0.77
N LYS A 315 -20.25 -28.53 -1.35
CA LYS A 315 -21.31 -29.44 -0.87
C LYS A 315 -20.87 -30.90 -0.98
N ASN A 316 -20.39 -31.32 -2.16
CA ASN A 316 -19.94 -32.69 -2.39
C ASN A 316 -18.81 -33.12 -1.43
N ILE A 317 -17.82 -32.24 -1.18
CA ILE A 317 -16.73 -32.53 -0.24
C ILE A 317 -17.27 -32.75 1.18
N LYS A 318 -18.21 -31.90 1.63
CA LYS A 318 -18.85 -32.06 2.95
C LYS A 318 -19.68 -33.33 3.04
N ASP A 319 -20.42 -33.66 1.98
CA ASP A 319 -21.25 -34.86 1.91
C ASP A 319 -20.38 -36.13 1.94
N ILE A 320 -19.25 -36.15 1.24
CA ILE A 320 -18.26 -37.24 1.31
C ILE A 320 -17.65 -37.33 2.72
N ALA A 321 -17.32 -36.20 3.34
CA ALA A 321 -16.76 -36.17 4.69
C ALA A 321 -17.73 -36.71 5.75
N ASN A 322 -19.02 -36.45 5.57
CA ASN A 322 -20.08 -36.87 6.47
C ASN A 322 -20.59 -38.30 6.21
N GLY A 323 -20.18 -38.92 5.09
CA GLY A 323 -20.65 -40.25 4.69
C GLY A 323 -22.04 -40.25 4.06
N SER A 324 -22.50 -39.13 3.49
CA SER A 324 -23.80 -39.04 2.81
C SER A 324 -23.91 -40.02 1.63
N TYR A 325 -22.77 -40.45 1.08
CA TYR A 325 -22.68 -41.41 -0.02
C TYR A 325 -22.19 -42.81 0.40
N GLY A 326 -22.17 -43.11 1.71
CA GLY A 326 -21.75 -44.41 2.24
C GLY A 326 -20.67 -44.30 3.30
N GLN A 327 -19.47 -44.82 3.03
CA GLN A 327 -18.37 -44.76 3.99
C GLN A 327 -17.92 -43.31 4.20
N LYS A 328 -17.61 -42.96 5.45
CA LYS A 328 -17.01 -41.66 5.78
C LYS A 328 -15.56 -41.64 5.31
N TYR A 329 -15.22 -40.64 4.51
CA TYR A 329 -13.85 -40.39 4.09
C TYR A 329 -13.35 -39.09 4.69
N ASN A 330 -12.04 -38.95 4.90
CA ASN A 330 -11.46 -37.70 5.35
C ASN A 330 -11.29 -36.70 4.18
N ALA A 331 -12.38 -36.40 3.48
CA ALA A 331 -12.38 -35.48 2.35
C ALA A 331 -12.21 -34.04 2.85
N LYS A 332 -11.06 -33.44 2.53
CA LYS A 332 -10.69 -32.09 2.98
C LYS A 332 -10.65 -31.06 1.86
N ALA A 333 -10.54 -31.52 0.61
CA ALA A 333 -10.21 -30.68 -0.52
C ALA A 333 -10.67 -31.31 -1.85
N GLY A 334 -10.75 -30.49 -2.89
CA GLY A 334 -11.07 -30.92 -4.25
C GLY A 334 -10.94 -29.78 -5.25
N ALA A 335 -11.11 -30.11 -6.53
CA ALA A 335 -11.13 -29.15 -7.63
C ALA A 335 -12.15 -29.58 -8.69
N ALA A 336 -12.64 -28.62 -9.46
CA ALA A 336 -13.51 -28.86 -10.62
C ALA A 336 -13.20 -27.83 -11.71
N VAL A 337 -13.22 -28.28 -12.96
CA VAL A 337 -13.04 -27.42 -14.14
C VAL A 337 -14.20 -27.67 -15.09
N VAL A 338 -14.80 -26.59 -15.58
CA VAL A 338 -15.83 -26.61 -16.61
C VAL A 338 -15.29 -25.82 -17.80
N MET A 339 -15.27 -26.47 -18.96
CA MET A 339 -14.74 -25.89 -20.19
C MET A 339 -15.71 -26.08 -21.35
N ASP A 340 -15.73 -25.13 -22.28
CA ASP A 340 -16.31 -25.34 -23.59
C ASP A 340 -15.36 -26.21 -24.43
N VAL A 341 -15.85 -27.36 -24.87
CA VAL A 341 -15.04 -28.36 -25.59
C VAL A 341 -14.71 -27.96 -27.02
N LYS A 342 -15.42 -26.99 -27.60
CA LYS A 342 -15.20 -26.51 -28.97
C LYS A 342 -14.23 -25.34 -29.00
N SER A 343 -14.39 -24.37 -28.10
CA SER A 343 -13.53 -23.18 -28.04
C SER A 343 -12.30 -23.36 -27.16
N GLY A 344 -12.35 -24.30 -26.19
CA GLY A 344 -11.32 -24.45 -25.17
C GLY A 344 -11.41 -23.41 -24.05
N GLU A 345 -12.44 -22.56 -24.07
CA GLU A 345 -12.67 -21.55 -23.04
C GLU A 345 -12.98 -22.20 -21.70
N ILE A 346 -12.34 -21.68 -20.64
CA ILE A 346 -12.66 -22.10 -19.28
C ILE A 346 -13.84 -21.24 -18.81
N LEU A 347 -14.96 -21.89 -18.51
CA LEU A 347 -16.18 -21.25 -18.06
C LEU A 347 -16.28 -21.20 -16.54
N ALA A 348 -15.69 -22.19 -15.85
CA ALA A 348 -15.52 -22.20 -14.41
C ALA A 348 -14.29 -23.02 -13.99
N LEU A 349 -13.58 -22.57 -12.95
CA LEU A 349 -12.47 -23.29 -12.33
C LEU A 349 -12.55 -23.11 -10.81
N ALA A 350 -12.97 -24.16 -10.12
CA ALA A 350 -13.14 -24.17 -8.67
C ALA A 350 -12.03 -24.99 -8.00
N SER A 351 -11.52 -24.47 -6.88
CA SER A 351 -10.62 -25.18 -5.98
C SER A 351 -11.14 -24.99 -4.55
N TYR A 352 -11.12 -26.04 -3.75
CA TYR A 352 -11.59 -26.01 -2.36
C TYR A 352 -10.51 -26.59 -1.42
N PRO A 353 -10.25 -25.96 -0.26
CA PRO A 353 -10.90 -24.76 0.29
C PRO A 353 -10.55 -23.43 -0.42
N ASP A 354 -11.49 -22.48 -0.37
CA ASP A 354 -11.42 -21.11 -0.90
C ASP A 354 -10.81 -20.13 0.12
N TYR A 355 -10.53 -18.89 -0.32
CA TYR A 355 -10.06 -17.82 0.56
C TYR A 355 -10.62 -16.47 0.12
N GLU A 356 -10.60 -15.49 1.02
CA GLU A 356 -11.01 -14.12 0.73
C GLU A 356 -9.77 -13.31 0.31
N PRO A 357 -9.62 -12.95 -0.98
CA PRO A 357 -8.43 -12.28 -1.49
C PRO A 357 -8.28 -10.84 -0.94
N GLU A 358 -9.39 -10.18 -0.60
CA GLU A 358 -9.38 -8.81 -0.06
C GLU A 358 -8.68 -8.70 1.30
N LEU A 359 -8.68 -9.78 2.11
CA LEU A 359 -8.03 -9.79 3.42
C LEU A 359 -6.51 -9.58 3.31
N PHE A 360 -5.89 -9.86 2.17
CA PHE A 360 -4.45 -9.60 1.94
C PHE A 360 -4.13 -8.11 1.74
N ILE A 361 -5.16 -7.30 1.45
CA ILE A 361 -5.06 -5.86 1.22
C ILE A 361 -5.39 -5.11 2.50
N SER A 362 -6.57 -5.39 3.06
CA SER A 362 -7.15 -4.67 4.21
C SER A 362 -6.56 -5.10 5.56
N GLY A 363 -5.86 -6.24 5.59
CA GLY A 363 -5.18 -6.77 6.77
C GLY A 363 -5.80 -8.07 7.26
N ILE A 364 -5.09 -9.18 7.08
CA ILE A 364 -5.52 -10.50 7.53
C ILE A 364 -5.12 -10.70 9.00
N THR A 365 -6.08 -11.13 9.83
CA THR A 365 -5.77 -11.48 11.21
C THR A 365 -4.89 -12.73 11.28
N GLN A 366 -3.99 -12.79 12.27
CA GLN A 366 -3.11 -13.95 12.46
C GLN A 366 -3.88 -15.27 12.53
N LYS A 367 -4.99 -15.30 13.25
CA LYS A 367 -5.88 -16.47 13.36
C LYS A 367 -6.41 -16.92 11.99
N LYS A 368 -6.83 -15.98 11.14
CA LYS A 368 -7.37 -16.29 9.81
C LYS A 368 -6.26 -16.74 8.85
N LEU A 369 -5.08 -16.13 8.95
CA LEU A 369 -3.90 -16.53 8.21
C LEU A 369 -3.48 -17.98 8.54
N GLU A 370 -3.49 -18.34 9.82
CA GLU A 370 -3.24 -19.71 10.29
C GLU A 370 -4.29 -20.72 9.79
N GLU A 371 -5.57 -20.33 9.80
CA GLU A 371 -6.67 -21.14 9.23
C GLU A 371 -6.41 -21.47 7.76
N TYR A 372 -6.10 -20.45 6.95
CA TYR A 372 -5.81 -20.62 5.53
C TYR A 372 -4.53 -21.42 5.26
N ASN A 373 -3.48 -21.22 6.06
CA ASN A 373 -2.25 -21.99 5.95
C ASN A 373 -2.50 -23.48 6.27
N LYS A 374 -3.25 -23.78 7.33
CA LYS A 374 -3.58 -25.15 7.73
C LYS A 374 -4.45 -25.88 6.70
N GLY A 375 -5.36 -25.17 6.04
CA GLY A 375 -6.20 -25.71 4.96
C GLY A 375 -5.51 -25.71 3.58
N ASN A 376 -4.34 -25.07 3.48
CA ASN A 376 -3.66 -24.80 2.22
C ASN A 376 -4.62 -24.14 1.20
N ASN A 377 -5.30 -23.08 1.64
CA ASN A 377 -6.41 -22.47 0.90
C ASN A 377 -5.93 -21.75 -0.36
N TYR A 378 -4.72 -21.19 -0.37
CA TYR A 378 -4.21 -20.46 -1.55
C TYR A 378 -3.81 -21.38 -2.71
N TYR A 379 -3.62 -22.66 -2.43
CA TYR A 379 -3.17 -23.62 -3.42
C TYR A 379 -4.29 -23.93 -4.42
N ASN A 380 -4.07 -23.55 -5.68
CA ASN A 380 -4.98 -23.86 -6.77
C ASN A 380 -4.83 -25.33 -7.18
N ARG A 381 -5.75 -26.16 -6.68
CA ARG A 381 -5.72 -27.61 -6.89
C ARG A 381 -6.02 -28.01 -8.32
N ALA A 382 -6.73 -27.19 -9.09
CA ALA A 382 -7.09 -27.52 -10.45
C ALA A 382 -5.88 -27.54 -11.39
N ILE A 383 -4.88 -26.68 -11.15
CA ILE A 383 -3.74 -26.49 -12.06
C ILE A 383 -2.39 -26.87 -11.44
N SER A 384 -2.24 -26.76 -10.13
CA SER A 384 -0.97 -27.05 -9.44
C SER A 384 -0.91 -28.46 -8.86
N GLY A 385 -2.07 -29.14 -8.77
CA GLY A 385 -2.23 -30.45 -8.13
C GLY A 385 -1.83 -31.62 -9.01
N THR A 386 -1.02 -32.54 -8.47
CA THR A 386 -0.78 -33.85 -9.07
C THR A 386 -1.63 -34.90 -8.35
N TYR A 387 -2.58 -35.50 -9.06
CA TYR A 387 -3.49 -36.51 -8.50
C TYR A 387 -3.47 -37.79 -9.32
N ALA A 388 -3.68 -38.94 -8.67
CA ALA A 388 -3.76 -40.22 -9.36
C ALA A 388 -5.06 -40.29 -10.19
N PRO A 389 -4.99 -40.43 -11.53
CA PRO A 389 -6.19 -40.36 -12.38
C PRO A 389 -7.12 -41.58 -12.29
N ARG A 390 -6.76 -42.61 -11.52
CA ARG A 390 -7.45 -43.88 -11.23
C ARG A 390 -8.05 -44.63 -12.43
N PHE A 391 -9.11 -44.09 -13.05
CA PHE A 391 -9.79 -44.69 -14.21
C PHE A 391 -9.84 -43.77 -15.45
N SER A 392 -9.20 -42.60 -15.39
CA SER A 392 -9.30 -41.53 -16.40
C SER A 392 -8.11 -41.51 -17.38
N ILE A 393 -7.54 -42.67 -17.71
CA ILE A 393 -6.39 -42.80 -18.62
C ILE A 393 -6.78 -43.63 -19.83
#